data_AF-A0A973EEP7-F1
#
_entry.id   AF-A0A973EEP7-F1
#
_cell.length_a   1.000
_cell.length_b   1.000
_cell.length_c   1.000
_cell.angle_alpha   90.00
_cell.angle_beta   90.00
_cell.angle_gamma   90.00
#
_symmetry.space_group_name_H-M   'P 1'
#
loop_
_entity.id
_entity.type
_entity.pdbx_description
1 polymer ?
#
loop_
_entity_poly.entity_id
_entity_poly.type
_entity_poly.pdbx_seq_one_letter_code
_entity_poly.pdbx_strand_id
1 'polypeptide(L)' 'MSKLFVSLAAASGLLAVVFGAFGAHALKGKLDAYALGVFETAVQYQFYHALALLA' A
#
# COMPACT_ATOMS: atom_id res chain seq x y z
N MET A 1 -24.27 1.12 4.11
CA MET A 1 -23.00 1.86 3.92
C MET A 1 -21.80 1.14 4.52
N SER A 2 -21.84 0.61 5.75
CA SER A 2 -20.70 -0.10 6.38
C SER A 2 -20.04 -1.23 5.56
N LYS A 3 -20.81 -2.12 4.94
CA LYS A 3 -20.24 -3.26 4.15
C LYS A 3 -19.37 -2.81 2.97
N LEU A 4 -19.76 -1.73 2.27
CA LEU A 4 -19.00 -1.24 1.12
C LEU A 4 -17.64 -0.70 1.58
N PHE A 5 -17.63 0.12 2.64
CA PHE A 5 -16.40 0.68 3.20
C PHE A 5 -15.47 -0.41 3.72
N VAL A 6 -15.99 -1.43 4.41
CA VAL A 6 -15.18 -2.58 4.87
C VAL A 6 -14.61 -3.36 3.68
N SER A 7 -15.39 -3.61 2.63
CA SER A 7 -14.87 -4.28 1.42
C SER A 7 -13.78 -3.45 0.72
N LEU A 8 -13.96 -2.13 0.63
CA LEU A 8 -12.97 -1.23 0.03
C LEU A 8 -11.70 -1.14 0.89
N ALA A 9 -11.83 -1.09 2.22
CA ALA A 9 -10.71 -1.15 3.15
C ALA A 9 -9.91 -2.45 3.00
N ALA A 10 -10.60 -3.60 2.93
CA ALA A 10 -9.96 -4.90 2.74
C ALA A 10 -9.22 -4.99 1.40
N ALA A 11 -9.87 -4.55 0.30
CA ALA A 11 -9.24 -4.53 -1.02
C ALA A 11 -8.03 -3.57 -1.06
N SER A 12 -8.16 -2.38 -0.49
CA SER A 12 -7.07 -1.40 -0.42
C SER A 12 -5.89 -1.91 0.42
N GLY A 13 -6.17 -2.54 1.57
CA GLY A 13 -5.15 -3.15 2.43
C GLY A 13 -4.43 -4.31 1.76
N LEU A 14 -5.16 -5.16 1.03
CA LEU A 14 -4.55 -6.23 0.22
C LEU A 14 -3.60 -5.66 -0.82
N LEU A 15 -4.01 -4.61 -1.55
CA LEU A 15 -3.15 -3.97 -2.54
C LEU A 15 -1.90 -3.34 -1.91
N ALA A 16 -2.03 -2.70 -0.74
CA ALA A 16 -0.89 -2.15 -0.02
C ALA A 16 0.14 -3.25 0.35
N VAL A 17 -0.31 -4.43 0.79
CA VAL A 17 0.58 -5.58 1.08
C VAL A 17 1.24 -6.10 -0.20
N VAL A 18 0.47 -6.28 -1.28
CA VAL A 18 1.01 -6.74 -2.57
C VAL A 18 2.08 -5.79 -3.10
N PHE A 19 1.81 -4.48 -3.08
CA PHE A 19 2.77 -3.48 -3.53
C PHE A 19 3.98 -3.37 -2.59
N GLY A 20 3.80 -3.45 -1.28
CA GLY A 20 4.91 -3.51 -0.33
C GLY A 20 5.83 -4.70 -0.58
N ALA A 21 5.26 -5.90 -0.78
CA ALA A 21 6.04 -7.09 -1.13
C ALA A 21 6.75 -6.95 -2.48
N PHE A 22 6.09 -6.37 -3.49
CA PHE A 22 6.70 -6.08 -4.78
C PHE A 22 7.88 -5.10 -4.67
N GLY A 23 7.74 -4.05 -3.85
CA GLY A 23 8.82 -3.13 -3.48
C GLY A 23 10.03 -3.85 -2.91
N ALA A 24 9.79 -4.64 -1.85
CA ALA A 24 10.85 -5.30 -1.09
C ALA A 24 11.60 -6.39 -1.88
N HIS A 25 10.91 -7.11 -2.78
CA HIS A 25 11.48 -8.28 -3.46
C HIS A 25 11.84 -8.01 -4.93
N ALA A 26 11.00 -7.30 -5.68
CA ALA A 26 11.12 -7.19 -7.13
C ALA A 26 11.75 -5.87 -7.59
N LEU A 27 11.56 -4.78 -6.83
CA LEU A 27 12.10 -3.45 -7.14
C LEU A 27 13.44 -3.16 -6.47
N LYS A 28 13.80 -3.92 -5.43
CA LYS A 28 15.08 -3.79 -4.74
C LYS A 28 16.25 -3.99 -5.72
N GLY A 29 17.12 -2.99 -5.83
CA GLY A 29 18.25 -2.99 -6.76
C GLY A 29 17.90 -2.66 -8.22
N LYS A 30 16.61 -2.44 -8.54
CA LYS A 30 16.18 -1.90 -9.84
C LYS A 30 15.91 -0.40 -9.79
N LEU A 31 15.51 0.10 -8.63
CA LEU A 31 15.34 1.52 -8.37
C LEU A 31 16.54 2.05 -7.56
N ASP A 32 16.87 3.33 -7.76
CA ASP A 32 17.75 4.04 -6.85
C ASP A 32 17.08 4.23 -5.47
N ALA A 33 17.87 4.63 -4.48
CA ALA A 33 17.39 4.76 -3.11
C ALA A 33 16.28 5.81 -2.97
N TYR A 34 16.31 6.87 -3.78
CA TYR A 34 15.31 7.93 -3.73
C TYR A 34 13.96 7.43 -4.27
N ALA A 35 13.95 6.84 -5.45
CA ALA A 35 12.75 6.28 -6.07
C ALA A 35 12.17 5.13 -5.25
N LEU A 36 13.01 4.30 -4.63
CA LEU A 36 12.55 3.25 -3.72
C LEU A 36 11.88 3.85 -2.47
N GLY A 37 12.46 4.89 -1.89
CA GLY A 37 11.85 5.61 -0.76
C GLY A 37 10.52 6.29 -1.10
N VAL A 38 10.40 6.84 -2.32
CA VAL A 38 9.14 7.39 -2.82
C VAL A 38 8.08 6.29 -2.95
N PHE A 39 8.45 5.14 -3.49
CA PHE A 39 7.55 3.98 -3.60
C PHE A 39 7.08 3.50 -2.23
N GLU A 40 8.00 3.34 -1.27
CA GLU A 40 7.65 2.95 0.11
C GLU A 40 6.70 3.95 0.77
N THR A 41 6.94 5.25 0.60
CA THR A 41 6.06 6.31 1.12
C THR A 41 4.66 6.22 0.52
N ALA A 42 4.56 5.98 -0.80
CA ALA A 42 3.27 5.81 -1.47
C ALA A 42 2.49 4.59 -0.95
N VAL A 43 3.16 3.46 -0.74
CA VAL A 43 2.54 2.26 -0.14
C VAL A 43 2.08 2.52 1.29
N GLN A 44 2.87 3.25 2.09
CA GLN A 44 2.46 3.65 3.45
C GLN A 44 1.21 4.53 3.43
N TYR A 45 1.14 5.52 2.54
CA TYR A 45 -0.06 6.35 2.40
C TYR A 45 -1.27 5.51 2.02
N GLN A 46 -1.14 4.56 1.09
CA GLN A 46 -2.23 3.66 0.74
C GLN A 46 -2.69 2.80 1.93
N PHE A 47 -1.75 2.27 2.73
CA PHE A 47 -2.07 1.51 3.93
C PHE A 47 -2.85 2.36 4.95
N TYR A 48 -2.42 3.61 5.20
CA TYR A 48 -3.16 4.50 6.10
C TYR A 48 -4.57 4.82 5.60
N HIS A 49 -4.76 4.99 4.29
CA HIS A 49 -6.10 5.19 3.73
C HIS A 49 -6.97 3.93 3.85
N ALA A 50 -6.39 2.73 3.77
CA ALA A 50 -7.13 1.50 4.04
C ALA A 50 -7.67 1.46 5.49
N LEU A 51 -6.88 1.95 6.46
CA LEU A 51 -7.33 2.10 7.85
C LEU A 51 -8.35 3.23 8.01
N ALA A 52 -8.15 4.36 7.33
CA ALA A 52 -9.09 5.49 7.37
C ALA A 52 -10.48 5.13 6.84
N LEU A 53 -10.58 4.17 5.90
CA LEU A 53 -11.85 3.62 5.43
C LEU A 53 -12.61 2.79 6.49
N LEU A 54 -11.95 2.40 7.58
CA LEU A 54 -12.55 1.65 8.70
C LEU A 54 -12.95 2.54 9.89
N ALA A 55 -12.56 3.82 9.89
CA ALA A 55 -12.86 4.80 10.94
C ALA A 55 -14.29 5.34 10.83
#